data_AF-A0A917N0H4-F1
#
_entry.id   AF-A0A917N0H4-F1
#
_cell.length_a   1.000
_cell.length_b   1.000
_cell.length_c   1.000
_cell.angle_alpha   90.00
_cell.angle_beta   90.00
_cell.angle_gamma   90.00
#
_symmetry.space_group_name_H-M   'P 1'
#
loop_
_entity.id
_entity.type
_entity.pdbx_description
1 polymer ?
#
loop_
_entity_poly.entity_id
_entity_poly.type
_entity_poly.pdbx_seq_one_letter_code
_entity_poly.pdbx_strand_id
1 'polypeptide(L)'
;MFKARLPYLIAVFVVIALGLLSRQIPAIPQWVGDVLWALMVYLLVRAILITSPLKQVALISLLFCFAIEFSQLYQAPWINSFRRTLPGRLILGQGFLWSDLLAYAAGVGMGYGLSDIKDREKQVFSLPREGEGEFE
;
A
#
# COMPACT_ATOMS: atom_id res chain seq x y z
N MET A 1 -2.93 -1.26 21.46
CA MET A 1 -2.88 -0.58 20.15
C MET A 1 -1.61 -0.85 19.35
N PHE A 2 -0.40 -0.75 19.92
CA PHE A 2 0.86 -1.03 19.19
C PHE A 2 1.00 -2.45 18.62
N LYS A 3 0.59 -3.49 19.37
CA LYS A 3 0.65 -4.89 18.91
C LYS A 3 -0.13 -5.13 17.61
N ALA A 4 -1.24 -4.42 17.40
CA ALA A 4 -2.05 -4.53 16.19
C ALA A 4 -1.42 -3.83 14.98
N ARG A 5 -0.56 -2.82 15.22
CA ARG A 5 0.14 -2.05 14.17
C ARG A 5 1.48 -2.66 13.76
N LEU A 6 2.14 -3.35 14.69
CA LEU A 6 3.44 -3.99 14.48
C LEU A 6 3.53 -4.86 13.21
N PRO A 7 2.57 -5.75 12.88
CA PRO A 7 2.66 -6.55 11.66
C PRO A 7 2.63 -5.70 10.38
N TYR A 8 1.85 -4.61 10.37
CA TYR A 8 1.80 -3.70 9.21
C TYR A 8 3.11 -2.93 9.06
N LEU A 9 3.71 -2.48 10.16
CA LEU A 9 5.00 -1.79 10.13
C LEU A 9 6.12 -2.72 9.64
N ILE A 10 6.16 -3.97 10.11
CA ILE A 10 7.11 -4.97 9.60
C ILE A 10 6.90 -5.20 8.11
N ALA A 11 5.64 -5.37 7.67
CA ALA A 11 5.32 -5.54 6.26
C ALA A 11 5.78 -4.34 5.42
N VAL A 12 5.63 -3.10 5.91
CA VAL A 12 6.15 -1.90 5.25
C VAL A 12 7.66 -1.99 5.04
N PHE A 13 8.44 -2.35 6.07
CA PHE A 13 9.89 -2.48 5.92
C PHE A 13 10.29 -3.57 4.91
N VAL A 14 9.58 -4.71 4.91
CA VAL A 14 9.80 -5.78 3.94
C VAL A 14 9.50 -5.29 2.51
N VAL A 15 8.36 -4.62 2.32
CA VAL A 15 7.96 -4.10 1.00
C VAL A 15 8.93 -3.02 0.52
N ILE A 16 9.45 -2.16 1.40
CA ILE A 16 10.50 -1.19 1.05
C ILE A 16 11.75 -1.91 0.56
N ALA A 17 12.21 -2.94 1.28
CA ALA A 17 13.39 -3.70 0.87
C ALA A 17 13.19 -4.38 -0.49
N LEU A 18 12.04 -5.03 -0.70
CA LEU A 18 11.67 -5.65 -1.98
C LEU A 18 11.55 -4.62 -3.11
N GLY A 19 10.94 -3.47 -2.85
CA GLY A 19 10.79 -2.39 -3.82
C GLY A 19 12.15 -1.83 -4.26
N LEU A 20 13.06 -1.61 -3.31
CA LEU A 20 14.41 -1.15 -3.61
C LEU A 20 15.22 -2.20 -4.38
N LEU A 21 15.13 -3.48 -3.98
CA LEU A 21 15.78 -4.59 -4.72
C LEU A 21 15.23 -4.73 -6.14
N SER A 22 13.91 -4.59 -6.32
CA SER A 22 13.27 -4.68 -7.63
C SER A 22 13.83 -3.66 -8.62
N ARG A 23 14.17 -2.46 -8.14
CA ARG A 23 14.72 -1.37 -8.95
C ARG A 23 16.21 -1.54 -9.27
N GLN A 24 16.92 -2.43 -8.59
CA GLN A 24 18.33 -2.72 -8.84
C GLN A 24 18.55 -3.88 -9.82
N ILE A 25 17.54 -4.72 -10.03
CA ILE A 25 17.63 -5.91 -10.87
C ILE A 25 17.09 -5.56 -12.27
N PRO A 26 17.92 -5.52 -13.33
CA PRO A 26 17.49 -5.12 -14.68
C PRO A 26 16.43 -6.04 -15.28
N ALA A 27 16.38 -7.29 -14.82
CA ALA A 27 15.40 -8.29 -15.27
C ALA A 27 13.98 -8.05 -14.72
N ILE A 28 13.83 -7.20 -13.69
CA ILE A 28 12.53 -6.91 -13.09
C ILE A 28 11.94 -5.66 -13.75
N PRO A 29 10.72 -5.72 -14.30
CA PRO A 29 10.06 -4.56 -14.86
C PRO A 29 9.83 -3.44 -13.84
N GLN A 30 9.95 -2.18 -14.26
CA GLN A 30 9.79 -1.01 -13.39
C GLN A 30 8.45 -0.98 -12.66
N TRP A 31 7.36 -1.36 -13.35
CA TRP A 31 6.01 -1.39 -12.80
C TRP A 31 5.87 -2.30 -11.57
N VAL A 32 6.74 -3.29 -11.38
CA VAL A 32 6.75 -4.13 -10.17
C VAL A 32 7.10 -3.30 -8.94
N GLY A 33 8.09 -2.42 -9.08
CA GLY A 33 8.46 -1.48 -8.01
C GLY A 33 7.31 -0.53 -7.67
N ASP A 34 6.50 -0.15 -8.67
CA ASP A 34 5.38 0.78 -8.49
C ASP A 34 4.17 0.12 -7.83
N VAL A 35 3.89 -1.15 -8.18
CA VAL A 35 2.93 -1.99 -7.45
C VAL A 35 3.33 -2.12 -5.98
N LEU A 36 4.62 -2.43 -5.71
CA LEU A 36 5.14 -2.56 -4.35
C LEU A 36 5.08 -1.23 -3.59
N TRP A 37 5.35 -0.10 -4.26
CA TRP A 37 5.23 1.21 -3.65
C TRP A 37 3.79 1.53 -3.26
N ALA A 38 2.81 1.27 -4.11
CA ALA A 38 1.40 1.46 -3.77
C ALA A 38 0.91 0.52 -2.65
N LEU A 39 1.41 -0.72 -2.62
CA LEU A 39 1.15 -1.65 -1.52
C LEU A 39 1.72 -1.11 -0.20
N MET A 40 2.93 -0.56 -0.21
CA MET A 40 3.54 0.10 0.95
C MET A 40 2.68 1.26 1.46
N VAL A 41 2.20 2.14 0.56
CA VAL A 41 1.29 3.24 0.92
C VAL A 41 0.03 2.70 1.58
N TYR A 42 -0.60 1.68 1.00
CA TYR A 42 -1.78 1.04 1.59
C TYR A 42 -1.52 0.52 3.01
N LEU A 43 -0.39 -0.16 3.23
CA LEU A 43 -0.03 -0.68 4.55
C LEU A 43 0.20 0.44 5.57
N LEU A 44 0.82 1.55 5.15
CA LEU A 44 1.01 2.74 6.00
C LEU A 44 -0.34 3.37 6.39
N VAL A 45 -1.21 3.61 5.41
CA VAL A 45 -2.55 4.16 5.67
C VAL A 45 -3.35 3.21 6.58
N ARG A 46 -3.25 1.88 6.36
CA ARG A 46 -3.91 0.88 7.21
C ARG A 46 -3.37 0.89 8.65
N ALA A 47 -2.06 1.07 8.83
CA ALA A 47 -1.44 1.15 10.14
C ALA A 47 -1.91 2.38 10.94
N ILE A 48 -2.14 3.50 10.26
CA ILE A 48 -2.67 4.74 10.85
C ILE A 48 -4.17 4.57 11.14
N LEU A 49 -4.94 4.12 10.15
CA LEU A 49 -6.41 4.00 10.17
C LEU A 49 -6.86 2.55 10.45
N ILE A 50 -6.38 1.98 11.56
CA ILE A 50 -6.61 0.56 11.87
C ILE A 50 -8.08 0.24 12.20
N THR A 51 -8.86 1.23 12.65
CA THR A 51 -10.29 1.09 12.97
C THR A 51 -11.21 1.48 11.81
N SER A 52 -10.67 2.09 10.76
CA SER A 52 -11.45 2.49 9.59
C SER A 52 -11.77 1.29 8.69
N PRO A 53 -12.90 1.33 7.96
CA PRO A 53 -13.25 0.29 7.00
C PRO A 53 -12.19 0.18 5.89
N LEU A 54 -11.89 -1.05 5.47
CA LEU A 54 -10.87 -1.36 4.46
C LEU A 54 -11.06 -0.57 3.15
N LYS A 55 -12.32 -0.35 2.75
CA LYS A 55 -12.66 0.43 1.54
C LYS A 55 -12.20 1.88 1.63
N GLN A 56 -12.32 2.51 2.80
CA GLN A 56 -11.83 3.88 3.00
C GLN A 56 -10.31 3.92 2.94
N VAL A 57 -9.63 2.95 3.56
CA VAL A 57 -8.16 2.84 3.52
C VAL A 57 -7.67 2.69 2.08
N ALA A 58 -8.31 1.82 1.29
CA ALA A 58 -7.99 1.63 -0.12
C ALA A 58 -8.19 2.92 -0.93
N LEU A 59 -9.33 3.59 -0.76
CA LEU A 59 -9.63 4.84 -1.46
C LEU A 59 -8.61 5.94 -1.14
N ILE A 60 -8.30 6.15 0.14
CA ILE A 60 -7.30 7.16 0.57
C ILE A 60 -5.94 6.84 -0.03
N SER A 61 -5.53 5.56 -0.01
CA SER A 61 -4.24 5.13 -0.55
C SER A 61 -4.15 5.37 -2.06
N LEU A 62 -5.21 5.04 -2.81
CA LEU A 62 -5.26 5.22 -4.25
C LEU A 62 -5.24 6.72 -4.62
N LEU A 63 -6.05 7.54 -3.95
CA LEU A 63 -6.07 8.98 -4.15
C LEU A 63 -4.72 9.61 -3.83
N PHE A 64 -4.03 9.15 -2.79
CA PHE A 64 -2.70 9.62 -2.46
C PHE A 64 -1.67 9.28 -3.55
N CYS A 65 -1.68 8.05 -4.05
CA CYS A 65 -0.80 7.63 -5.14
C CYS A 65 -1.06 8.46 -6.41
N PHE A 66 -2.35 8.64 -6.77
CA PHE A 66 -2.73 9.43 -7.94
C PHE A 66 -2.38 10.91 -7.78
N ALA A 67 -2.55 11.48 -6.59
CA ALA A 67 -2.17 12.86 -6.32
C ALA A 67 -0.66 13.07 -6.47
N ILE A 68 0.16 12.12 -6.04
CA ILE A 68 1.62 12.14 -6.25
C ILE A 68 1.94 12.09 -7.75
N GLU A 69 1.30 11.19 -8.49
CA GLU A 69 1.53 11.01 -9.92
C GLU A 69 1.10 12.25 -10.72
N PHE A 70 -0.09 12.78 -10.46
CA PHE A 70 -0.56 14.04 -11.05
C PHE A 70 0.30 15.24 -10.65
N SER A 71 0.92 15.22 -9.45
CA SER A 71 1.85 16.27 -9.06
C SER A 71 2.98 16.41 -10.07
N GLN A 72 3.38 15.34 -10.76
CA GLN A 72 4.46 15.35 -11.76
C GLN A 72 4.11 16.17 -13.01
N LEU A 73 2.82 16.39 -13.30
CA LEU A 73 2.39 17.33 -14.34
C LEU A 73 2.58 18.79 -13.89
N TYR A 74 2.67 19.04 -12.59
CA TYR A 74 2.96 20.35 -12.03
C TYR A 74 4.48 20.60 -12.01
N GLN A 75 4.94 21.55 -12.83
CA GLN A 75 6.34 21.77 -13.18
C GLN A 75 6.92 23.10 -12.63
N ALA A 76 6.44 23.55 -11.46
CA ALA A 76 6.94 24.77 -10.86
C ALA A 76 8.42 24.65 -10.41
N PRO A 77 9.20 25.75 -10.38
CA PRO A 77 10.62 25.69 -10.02
C PRO A 77 10.89 25.11 -8.62
N TRP A 78 10.03 25.40 -7.65
CA TRP A 78 10.18 24.94 -6.27
C TRP A 78 9.99 23.42 -6.15
N ILE A 79 8.97 22.85 -6.80
CA ILE A 79 8.70 21.41 -6.76
C ILE A 79 9.75 20.63 -7.55
N ASN A 80 10.22 21.19 -8.66
CA ASN A 80 11.29 20.58 -9.44
C ASN A 80 12.63 20.61 -8.70
N SER A 81 12.89 21.66 -7.91
CA SER A 81 14.04 21.71 -7.01
C SER A 81 13.97 20.61 -5.95
N PHE A 82 12.78 20.37 -5.39
CA PHE A 82 12.56 19.27 -4.45
C PHE A 82 12.74 17.89 -5.12
N ARG A 83 12.20 17.67 -6.33
CA ARG A 83 12.36 16.41 -7.09
C ARG A 83 13.81 16.07 -7.41
N ARG A 84 14.69 17.07 -7.53
CA ARG A 84 16.13 16.86 -7.75
C ARG A 84 16.84 16.29 -6.52
N THR A 85 16.24 16.38 -5.34
CA THR A 85 16.77 15.74 -4.13
C THR A 85 16.51 14.23 -4.15
N LEU A 86 17.35 13.44 -3.46
CA LEU A 86 17.14 12.00 -3.30
C LEU A 86 15.74 11.63 -2.75
N PRO A 87 15.26 12.21 -1.64
CA PRO A 87 13.93 11.89 -1.12
C PRO A 87 12.82 12.34 -2.06
N GLY A 88 12.95 13.52 -2.70
CA GLY A 88 11.97 13.99 -3.66
C GLY A 88 11.84 13.09 -4.88
N ARG A 89 12.97 12.58 -5.40
CA ARG A 89 12.96 11.61 -6.51
C ARG A 89 12.32 10.27 -6.13
N LEU A 90 12.54 9.79 -4.91
CA LEU A 90 11.97 8.52 -4.43
C LEU A 90 10.46 8.62 -4.12
N ILE A 91 10.02 9.76 -3.58
CA ILE A 91 8.64 9.95 -3.15
C ILE A 91 7.76 10.47 -4.29
N LEU A 92 8.22 11.46 -5.06
CA LEU A 92 7.42 12.12 -6.10
C LEU A 92 7.61 11.56 -7.50
N GLY A 93 8.67 10.79 -7.75
CA GLY A 93 8.99 10.32 -9.11
C GLY A 93 9.52 11.42 -10.04
N GLN A 94 9.78 11.04 -11.30
CA GLN A 94 10.47 11.88 -12.31
C GLN A 94 9.75 11.92 -13.67
N GLY A 95 8.45 11.66 -13.72
CA GLY A 95 7.68 11.79 -14.95
C GLY A 95 6.42 10.94 -14.93
N PHE A 96 5.36 11.49 -15.51
CA PHE A 96 4.02 10.93 -15.45
C PHE A 96 3.86 9.76 -16.42
N LEU A 97 3.38 8.63 -15.90
CA LEU A 97 3.09 7.44 -16.67
C LEU A 97 1.69 6.91 -16.38
N TRP A 98 0.87 6.74 -17.42
CA TRP A 98 -0.47 6.15 -17.28
C TRP A 98 -0.42 4.71 -16.76
N SER A 99 0.65 3.96 -17.06
CA SER A 99 0.89 2.63 -16.51
C SER A 99 0.96 2.63 -14.99
N ASP A 100 1.42 3.73 -14.39
CA ASP A 100 1.65 3.81 -12.96
C ASP A 100 0.31 3.89 -12.22
N LEU A 101 -0.70 4.53 -12.81
CA LEU A 101 -2.07 4.49 -12.28
C LEU A 101 -2.61 3.06 -12.19
N LEU A 102 -2.36 2.23 -13.21
CA LEU A 102 -2.76 0.83 -13.22
C LEU A 102 -1.96 0.00 -12.21
N ALA A 103 -0.64 0.21 -12.13
CA ALA A 103 0.23 -0.42 -11.14
C ALA A 103 -0.22 -0.07 -9.70
N TYR A 104 -0.59 1.18 -9.46
CA TYR A 104 -1.07 1.64 -8.16
C TYR A 104 -2.43 1.05 -7.81
N ALA A 105 -3.35 0.96 -8.77
CA ALA A 105 -4.61 0.26 -8.57
C ALA A 105 -4.39 -1.22 -8.22
N ALA A 106 -3.44 -1.89 -8.89
CA ALA A 106 -3.09 -3.28 -8.60
C ALA A 106 -2.47 -3.45 -7.20
N GLY A 107 -1.52 -2.59 -6.81
CA GLY A 107 -0.88 -2.63 -5.49
C GLY A 107 -1.86 -2.38 -4.34
N VAL A 108 -2.72 -1.37 -4.48
CA VAL A 108 -3.79 -1.10 -3.50
C VAL A 108 -4.79 -2.25 -3.46
N GLY A 109 -5.19 -2.78 -4.62
CA GLY A 109 -6.09 -3.93 -4.72
C GLY A 109 -5.56 -5.17 -4.01
N MET A 110 -4.26 -5.47 -4.17
CA MET A 110 -3.59 -6.55 -3.47
C MET A 110 -3.61 -6.35 -1.94
N GLY A 111 -3.29 -5.14 -1.47
CA GLY A 111 -3.34 -4.81 -0.05
C GLY A 111 -4.75 -4.94 0.54
N TYR A 112 -5.76 -4.46 -0.20
CA TYR A 112 -7.17 -4.61 0.17
C TYR A 112 -7.58 -6.08 0.26
N GLY A 113 -7.30 -6.88 -0.77
CA GLY A 113 -7.65 -8.30 -0.79
C GLY A 113 -7.03 -9.09 0.36
N LEU A 114 -5.72 -8.89 0.62
CA LEU A 114 -5.03 -9.51 1.76
C LEU A 114 -5.64 -9.10 3.12
N SER A 115 -6.08 -7.86 3.24
CA SER A 115 -6.72 -7.37 4.47
C SER A 115 -8.14 -7.91 4.63
N ASP A 116 -8.90 -7.98 3.54
CA ASP A 116 -10.28 -8.48 3.52
C ASP A 116 -10.34 -9.97 3.89
N ILE A 117 -9.44 -10.79 3.32
CA ILE A 117 -9.30 -12.21 3.66
C ILE A 117 -9.05 -12.38 5.17
N LYS A 118 -8.12 -11.61 5.72
CA LYS A 118 -7.76 -11.69 7.14
C LYS A 118 -8.88 -11.23 8.07
N ASP A 119 -9.68 -10.24 7.67
CA ASP A 119 -10.83 -9.79 8.45
C ASP A 119 -11.98 -10.81 8.38
N ARG A 120 -12.18 -11.48 7.23
CA ARG A 120 -13.13 -12.60 7.11
C ARG A 120 -12.75 -13.80 7.96
N GLU A 121 -11.48 -14.21 7.95
CA GLU A 121 -11.00 -15.33 8.78
C GLU A 121 -11.24 -15.09 10.27
N LYS A 122 -10.99 -13.86 10.74
CA LYS A 122 -11.31 -13.48 12.12
C LYS A 122 -12.80 -13.58 12.41
N GLN A 123 -13.66 -13.09 11.51
CA GLN A 123 -15.11 -13.18 11.69
C GLN A 123 -15.58 -14.64 11.75
N VAL A 124 -15.12 -15.50 10.85
CA VAL A 124 -15.46 -16.94 10.82
C VAL A 124 -15.02 -17.65 12.10
N PHE A 125 -13.80 -17.38 12.59
CA PHE A 125 -13.31 -17.99 13.84
C PHE A 125 -13.99 -17.43 15.11
N SER A 126 -14.62 -16.26 15.03
CA SER A 126 -15.35 -15.64 16.15
C SER A 126 -16.79 -16.15 16.30
N LEU A 127 -17.29 -16.90 15.31
CA LEU A 127 -18.65 -17.46 15.40
C LEU A 127 -18.66 -18.56 16.47
N PRO A 128 -19.67 -18.57 17.36
CA PRO A 128 -19.85 -19.69 18.29
C PRO A 128 -20.00 -20.97 17.47
N ARG A 129 -19.21 -21.99 17.78
CA ARG A 129 -19.38 -23.31 17.17
C ARG A 129 -20.70 -23.88 17.68
N GLU A 130 -21.75 -23.78 16.87
CA GLU A 130 -22.97 -24.55 17.07
C GLU A 130 -22.58 -26.04 17.05
N GLY A 131 -22.59 -26.68 18.23
CA GLY A 131 -22.28 -28.10 18.36
C GLY A 131 -21.76 -28.60 19.72
N GLU A 132 -21.39 -27.73 20.68
CA GLU A 132 -20.88 -28.19 22.00
C GLU A 132 -21.94 -28.25 23.13
N GLY A 133 -23.23 -28.39 22.80
CA GLY A 133 -24.30 -28.24 23.81
C GLY A 133 -25.56 -29.09 23.64
N GLU A 134 -25.46 -30.34 23.18
CA GLU A 134 -26.64 -31.23 23.07
C GLU A 134 -26.37 -32.70 23.42
N PHE A 135 -25.61 -33.00 24.49
CA PHE A 135 -25.62 -34.34 25.09
C PHE A 135 -25.39 -34.22 26.61
N GLU A 136 -26.43 -33.82 27.35
CA GLU A 136 -26.62 -34.18 28.76
C GLU A 136 -27.98 -34.87 28.94
#